data_AF-A0A2E5X5C0-F1
#
_entry.id   AF-A0A2E5X5C0-F1
#
_cell.length_a   1.000
_cell.length_b   1.000
_cell.length_c   1.000
_cell.angle_alpha   90.00
_cell.angle_beta   90.00
_cell.angle_gamma   90.00
#
_symmetry.space_group_name_H-M   'P 1'
#
loop_
_entity.id
_entity.type
_entity.pdbx_description
1 polymer ?
#
loop_
_entity_poly.entity_id
_entity_poly.type
_entity_poly.pdbx_seq_one_letter_code
_entity_poly.pdbx_strand_id
1 'polypeptide(L)'
;MAGLLKGVGAGGRGIGKWPYSGPLASTLVHMVLEADPLRSRNVSDRMAPTGSEPPAVAGAAARNNHWNARRVATRHTPTTPPTTAMLDGSLEEIIPEPEFASVLGPHTDGLFRFANTHSGGGGRELGKGDLIRLVNLAEALESFLDDHGARYNQTFHDFTELVASTRGIALAGFSVAHLKSRLSSYGAQASMEDKESSELEAAVEKTNAFLGQAIGNLLEASRQEAAERGVSVTAEGEPHGPPSNTASGGGELLRRLLPRNVGQTEPENEEQKVAEVVSKYLQACAMLEDISIRNIAADDEREKFLRRACTEEQARVYEATVHNLQSAYDTYIKNTVLEREDGRLGRLRGHISTALHMLEAVTHLVHFVERHESGVRSDRAEERIANLVVRTEVRELTLNALLFWANRTMQSGRSLADDLLPSYTNVQILEVELSEDVELHARPAALIVGIVNRYGTPVELEVAGTRCNAGSILELMITIGSNADARRFRFRGDETPLADIARLFECSLGESGLEDLPPELAYLRA
;
A
#
# COMPACT_ATOMS: atom_id res chain seq x y z
N MET A 1 61.27 -16.67 -46.85
CA MET A 1 61.96 -15.49 -47.43
C MET A 1 61.92 -14.36 -46.41
N ALA A 2 62.93 -13.48 -46.40
CA ALA A 2 63.19 -12.42 -45.41
C ALA A 2 61.95 -11.61 -44.95
N GLY A 3 61.89 -11.03 -43.74
CA GLY A 3 62.95 -10.71 -42.78
C GLY A 3 63.31 -9.21 -42.79
N LEU A 4 63.72 -8.66 -41.63
CA LEU A 4 64.03 -7.24 -41.28
C LEU A 4 62.86 -6.44 -40.65
N LEU A 5 62.99 -5.65 -39.57
CA LEU A 5 64.05 -5.46 -38.55
C LEU A 5 63.48 -4.83 -37.25
N LYS A 6 64.06 -5.20 -36.08
CA LYS A 6 64.36 -4.43 -34.83
C LYS A 6 63.33 -3.42 -34.24
N GLY A 7 63.15 -3.32 -32.91
CA GLY A 7 63.75 -4.05 -31.78
C GLY A 7 63.97 -3.16 -30.52
N VAL A 8 64.44 -3.78 -29.41
CA VAL A 8 64.79 -3.18 -28.10
C VAL A 8 63.58 -2.78 -27.23
N GLY A 9 63.50 -3.04 -25.91
CA GLY A 9 64.36 -3.86 -25.03
C GLY A 9 64.32 -3.38 -23.56
N ALA A 10 64.33 -4.33 -22.60
CA ALA A 10 64.23 -4.14 -21.13
C ALA A 10 62.92 -3.49 -20.63
N GLY A 11 62.44 -3.73 -19.40
CA GLY A 11 62.84 -4.64 -18.32
C GLY A 11 62.32 -4.12 -16.98
N GLY A 12 61.97 -4.97 -16.00
CA GLY A 12 61.60 -4.49 -14.66
C GLY A 12 60.52 -5.29 -13.92
N ARG A 13 60.85 -5.68 -12.69
CA ARG A 13 60.00 -6.38 -11.72
C ARG A 13 58.91 -5.44 -11.17
N GLY A 14 57.74 -5.97 -10.78
CA GLY A 14 56.76 -5.21 -9.99
C GLY A 14 55.50 -6.01 -9.66
N ILE A 15 55.29 -6.32 -8.37
CA ILE A 15 54.12 -7.05 -7.87
C ILE A 15 52.97 -6.04 -7.71
N GLY A 16 51.79 -6.32 -8.27
CA GLY A 16 50.60 -5.46 -8.16
C GLY A 16 49.32 -6.30 -7.98
N LYS A 17 48.54 -5.98 -6.95
CA LYS A 17 47.35 -6.74 -6.55
C LYS A 17 46.19 -6.57 -7.54
N TRP A 18 45.41 -7.62 -7.73
CA TRP A 18 44.07 -7.54 -8.31
C TRP A 18 43.10 -6.89 -7.31
N PRO A 19 42.22 -5.97 -7.75
CA PRO A 19 40.93 -5.75 -7.12
C PRO A 19 39.81 -6.38 -7.97
N TYR A 20 39.07 -7.27 -7.34
CA TYR A 20 37.81 -7.84 -7.82
C TYR A 20 36.75 -6.73 -7.86
N SER A 21 35.96 -6.65 -8.94
CA SER A 21 34.84 -5.71 -9.05
C SER A 21 33.56 -6.45 -9.46
N GLY A 22 32.80 -6.89 -8.45
CA GLY A 22 31.43 -7.39 -8.59
C GLY A 22 30.44 -6.40 -7.95
N PRO A 23 29.18 -6.34 -8.43
CA PRO A 23 28.18 -5.42 -7.90
C PRO A 23 27.71 -5.84 -6.49
N LEU A 24 27.53 -4.86 -5.62
CA LEU A 24 27.01 -5.04 -4.26
C LEU A 24 25.48 -5.11 -4.30
N ALA A 25 24.91 -6.29 -4.05
CA ALA A 25 23.51 -6.44 -3.68
C ALA A 25 23.39 -6.39 -2.15
N SER A 26 22.54 -5.51 -1.63
CA SER A 26 22.28 -5.38 -0.20
C SER A 26 21.18 -6.36 0.23
N THR A 27 21.58 -7.51 0.78
CA THR A 27 20.64 -8.53 1.28
C THR A 27 20.40 -8.33 2.78
N LEU A 28 19.32 -7.63 3.13
CA LEU A 28 18.83 -7.57 4.52
C LEU A 28 18.09 -8.86 4.86
N VAL A 29 18.68 -9.66 5.74
CA VAL A 29 18.10 -10.91 6.25
C VAL A 29 17.19 -10.57 7.44
N HIS A 30 15.89 -10.77 7.29
CA HIS A 30 14.97 -10.77 8.44
C HIS A 30 15.16 -12.06 9.24
N MET A 31 15.63 -11.93 10.48
CA MET A 31 15.58 -13.01 11.47
C MET A 31 14.20 -13.07 12.11
N VAL A 32 13.64 -14.28 12.17
CA VAL A 32 12.41 -14.61 12.90
C VAL A 32 12.77 -14.81 14.37
N LEU A 33 12.02 -14.19 15.28
CA LEU A 33 12.08 -14.49 16.71
C LEU A 33 10.69 -14.84 17.24
N GLU A 34 10.66 -15.87 18.07
CA GLU A 34 9.45 -16.56 18.54
C GLU A 34 8.76 -15.80 19.68
N ALA A 35 7.43 -15.89 19.75
CA ALA A 35 6.63 -15.30 20.84
C ALA A 35 6.18 -16.38 21.84
N ASP A 36 6.68 -16.29 23.09
CA ASP A 36 6.29 -17.16 24.20
C ASP A 36 4.96 -16.69 24.85
N PRO A 37 3.88 -17.50 24.88
CA PRO A 37 2.53 -17.01 25.17
C PRO A 37 2.07 -17.21 26.63
N LEU A 38 2.55 -16.40 27.58
CA LEU A 38 2.03 -16.42 28.97
C LEU A 38 2.02 -15.06 29.69
N ARG A 39 0.87 -14.36 29.70
CA ARG A 39 0.32 -13.66 30.88
C ARG A 39 -1.08 -13.08 30.66
N SER A 40 -2.10 -13.82 31.09
CA SER A 40 -3.42 -13.27 31.37
C SER A 40 -3.50 -12.75 32.81
N ARG A 41 -4.12 -11.58 33.03
CA ARG A 41 -4.64 -11.19 34.34
C ARG A 41 -5.98 -10.47 34.20
N ASN A 42 -7.03 -11.12 34.70
CA ASN A 42 -8.36 -10.55 34.86
C ASN A 42 -8.34 -9.40 35.89
N VAL A 43 -9.09 -8.33 35.62
CA VAL A 43 -9.80 -7.58 36.65
C VAL A 43 -11.20 -7.25 36.11
N SER A 44 -12.21 -7.88 36.68
CA SER A 44 -13.58 -7.35 36.65
C SER A 44 -13.72 -6.35 37.81
N ASP A 45 -14.38 -5.21 37.62
CA ASP A 45 -15.70 -5.03 38.24
C ASP A 45 -16.48 -3.78 37.78
N ARG A 46 -17.79 -4.02 37.58
CA ARG A 46 -18.97 -3.16 37.78
C ARG A 46 -18.78 -1.65 38.09
N MET A 47 -19.48 -0.79 37.32
CA MET A 47 -20.67 -0.08 37.84
C MET A 47 -21.45 0.74 36.77
N ALA A 48 -22.77 0.69 36.89
CA ALA A 48 -23.79 1.62 36.37
C ALA A 48 -24.97 1.59 37.39
N PRO A 49 -26.02 2.44 37.33
CA PRO A 49 -26.36 3.48 36.35
C PRO A 49 -26.80 4.83 36.98
N THR A 50 -27.21 5.81 36.15
CA THR A 50 -28.23 6.90 36.30
C THR A 50 -27.84 8.07 35.37
N GLY A 51 -28.72 8.86 34.74
CA GLY A 51 -30.19 8.83 34.65
C GLY A 51 -30.84 10.20 34.88
N SER A 52 -30.96 11.06 33.84
CA SER A 52 -31.96 12.16 33.80
C SER A 52 -32.02 12.91 32.45
N GLU A 53 -33.25 13.25 32.06
CA GLU A 53 -33.70 14.12 30.95
C GLU A 53 -34.81 15.06 31.55
N PRO A 54 -35.41 16.02 30.83
CA PRO A 54 -34.98 16.76 29.63
C PRO A 54 -34.76 18.25 30.04
N PRO A 55 -35.60 19.31 29.80
CA PRO A 55 -36.75 19.55 28.91
C PRO A 55 -36.46 20.55 27.75
N ALA A 56 -37.37 20.65 26.78
CA ALA A 56 -37.34 21.60 25.66
C ALA A 56 -38.28 22.81 25.85
N VAL A 57 -38.10 23.88 25.07
CA VAL A 57 -39.05 25.02 24.92
C VAL A 57 -39.22 25.38 23.44
N ALA A 58 -40.43 25.73 23.03
CA ALA A 58 -40.84 25.92 21.64
C ALA A 58 -41.17 27.38 21.26
N GLY A 59 -41.20 27.64 19.96
CA GLY A 59 -41.93 28.75 19.32
C GLY A 59 -41.19 29.41 18.15
N ALA A 60 -41.80 29.88 17.07
CA ALA A 60 -43.09 29.71 16.40
C ALA A 60 -43.21 30.85 15.35
N ALA A 61 -44.11 30.68 14.37
CA ALA A 61 -44.80 31.73 13.59
C ALA A 61 -44.15 32.30 12.31
N ALA A 62 -44.69 31.79 11.20
CA ALA A 62 -44.70 32.26 9.82
C ALA A 62 -45.02 33.74 9.56
N ARG A 63 -44.73 34.21 8.33
CA ARG A 63 -45.41 35.34 7.68
C ARG A 63 -45.78 35.03 6.22
N ASN A 64 -46.98 35.47 5.82
CA ASN A 64 -47.57 35.24 4.50
C ASN A 64 -47.01 36.18 3.42
N ASN A 65 -46.80 35.62 2.23
CA ASN A 65 -46.86 36.37 0.96
C ASN A 65 -48.32 36.52 0.51
N HIS A 66 -48.68 37.66 -0.07
CA HIS A 66 -49.68 37.81 -1.13
C HIS A 66 -49.68 39.26 -1.65
N TRP A 67 -49.47 39.46 -2.96
CA TRP A 67 -50.17 40.46 -3.79
C TRP A 67 -49.85 40.21 -5.27
N ASN A 68 -50.88 39.88 -6.05
CA ASN A 68 -50.80 39.67 -7.50
C ASN A 68 -51.22 40.95 -8.23
N ALA A 69 -50.50 41.35 -9.29
CA ALA A 69 -50.98 42.37 -10.23
C ALA A 69 -50.59 42.01 -11.67
N ARG A 70 -51.59 41.66 -12.49
CA ARG A 70 -51.42 41.36 -13.91
C ARG A 70 -51.32 42.64 -14.74
N ARG A 71 -50.41 42.68 -15.72
CA ARG A 71 -50.66 43.32 -17.02
C ARG A 71 -50.13 42.45 -18.16
N VAL A 72 -50.98 42.21 -19.15
CA VAL A 72 -50.64 41.52 -20.40
C VAL A 72 -50.46 42.58 -21.48
N ALA A 73 -49.31 42.55 -22.16
CA ALA A 73 -49.10 43.22 -23.43
C ALA A 73 -48.14 42.37 -24.26
N THR A 74 -48.64 41.77 -25.35
CA THR A 74 -47.87 40.93 -26.26
C THR A 74 -47.41 41.75 -27.47
N ARG A 75 -46.12 41.67 -27.82
CA ARG A 75 -45.62 41.13 -29.11
C ARG A 75 -44.12 41.38 -29.34
N HIS A 76 -43.56 40.48 -30.17
CA HIS A 76 -42.26 40.53 -30.85
C HIS A 76 -41.00 40.29 -30.02
N THR A 77 -40.67 39.00 -29.93
CA THR A 77 -39.36 38.44 -29.56
C THR A 77 -38.39 38.48 -30.75
N PRO A 78 -37.22 39.13 -30.63
CA PRO A 78 -36.02 38.76 -31.36
C PRO A 78 -35.38 37.54 -30.68
N THR A 79 -34.84 36.60 -31.46
CA THR A 79 -34.18 35.39 -30.97
C THR A 79 -32.79 35.68 -30.40
N THR A 80 -32.61 35.51 -29.09
CA THR A 80 -31.30 35.27 -28.47
C THR A 80 -30.96 33.77 -28.52
N PRO A 81 -29.69 33.37 -28.75
CA PRO A 81 -29.29 31.97 -28.66
C PRO A 81 -29.40 31.49 -27.20
N PRO A 82 -29.59 30.18 -26.96
CA PRO A 82 -29.59 29.64 -25.61
C PRO A 82 -28.20 29.84 -25.00
N THR A 83 -28.12 30.66 -23.96
CA THR A 83 -26.94 30.73 -23.09
C THR A 83 -26.70 29.32 -22.55
N THR A 84 -25.53 28.75 -22.84
CA THR A 84 -25.09 27.49 -22.25
C THR A 84 -25.00 27.68 -20.73
N ALA A 85 -26.04 27.29 -20.01
CA ALA A 85 -25.99 27.20 -18.56
C ALA A 85 -24.91 26.17 -18.22
N MET A 86 -23.87 26.61 -17.53
CA MET A 86 -22.81 25.72 -17.07
C MET A 86 -23.44 24.70 -16.12
N LEU A 87 -23.11 23.42 -16.33
CA LEU A 87 -23.45 22.33 -15.44
C LEU A 87 -22.58 22.44 -14.19
N ASP A 88 -22.94 23.38 -13.30
CA ASP A 88 -22.39 23.47 -11.95
C ASP A 88 -23.19 22.55 -11.01
N GLY A 89 -23.26 21.28 -11.40
CA GLY A 89 -23.85 20.20 -10.65
C GLY A 89 -22.74 19.24 -10.24
N SER A 90 -22.61 19.03 -8.93
CA SER A 90 -21.76 17.95 -8.41
C SER A 90 -22.13 16.64 -9.11
N LEU A 91 -21.12 15.90 -9.57
CA LEU A 91 -21.30 14.53 -10.11
C LEU A 91 -21.56 13.51 -8.99
N GLU A 92 -21.76 13.98 -7.75
CA GLU A 92 -21.92 13.19 -6.54
C GLU A 92 -23.21 13.59 -5.82
N GLU A 93 -24.09 12.62 -5.56
CA GLU A 93 -25.37 12.76 -4.85
C GLU A 93 -25.29 12.01 -3.52
N ILE A 94 -25.60 12.66 -2.39
CA ILE A 94 -25.69 11.96 -1.09
C ILE A 94 -27.06 11.30 -0.97
N ILE A 95 -27.09 9.99 -0.77
CA ILE A 95 -28.32 9.18 -0.71
C ILE A 95 -28.62 8.67 0.72
N PRO A 96 -29.90 8.54 1.12
CA PRO A 96 -30.25 7.95 2.41
C PRO A 96 -29.88 6.46 2.50
N GLU A 97 -29.45 6.03 3.69
CA GLU A 97 -29.10 4.63 3.99
C GLU A 97 -30.18 3.59 3.58
N PRO A 98 -31.49 3.80 3.81
CA PRO A 98 -32.52 2.83 3.38
C PRO A 98 -32.69 2.75 1.86
N GLU A 99 -32.34 3.81 1.12
CA GLU A 99 -32.36 3.80 -0.33
C GLU A 99 -31.16 3.02 -0.88
N PHE A 100 -29.97 3.22 -0.28
CA PHE A 100 -28.77 2.46 -0.65
C PHE A 100 -28.95 0.95 -0.48
N ALA A 101 -29.67 0.48 0.55
CA ALA A 101 -29.97 -0.95 0.74
C ALA A 101 -30.65 -1.59 -0.50
N SER A 102 -31.48 -0.82 -1.21
CA SER A 102 -32.15 -1.25 -2.44
C SER A 102 -31.20 -1.27 -3.65
N VAL A 103 -30.24 -0.35 -3.71
CA VAL A 103 -29.18 -0.33 -4.74
C VAL A 103 -28.17 -1.46 -4.52
N LEU A 104 -27.80 -1.72 -3.27
CA LEU A 104 -26.83 -2.74 -2.86
C LEU A 104 -27.31 -4.18 -3.10
N GLY A 105 -28.62 -4.45 -2.93
CA GLY A 105 -29.22 -5.79 -3.05
C GLY A 105 -28.73 -6.62 -4.26
N PRO A 106 -28.92 -6.15 -5.50
CA PRO A 106 -28.45 -6.84 -6.71
C PRO A 106 -26.95 -7.17 -6.73
N HIS A 107 -26.10 -6.34 -6.12
CA HIS A 107 -24.65 -6.57 -6.06
C HIS A 107 -24.25 -7.64 -5.05
N THR A 108 -25.09 -7.92 -4.05
CA THR A 108 -24.85 -8.99 -3.05
C THR A 108 -25.28 -10.39 -3.51
N ASP A 109 -26.14 -10.52 -4.54
CA ASP A 109 -26.75 -11.78 -4.97
C ASP A 109 -25.70 -12.85 -5.32
N GLY A 110 -24.61 -12.48 -6.01
CA GLY A 110 -23.54 -13.40 -6.36
C GLY A 110 -22.82 -14.00 -5.14
N LEU A 111 -22.55 -13.19 -4.11
CA LEU A 111 -21.91 -13.59 -2.86
C LEU A 111 -22.83 -14.49 -2.04
N PHE A 112 -24.12 -14.13 -1.90
CA PHE A 112 -25.06 -14.90 -1.11
C PHE A 112 -25.51 -16.20 -1.80
N ARG A 113 -25.60 -16.26 -3.14
CA ARG A 113 -25.74 -17.55 -3.86
C ARG A 113 -24.57 -18.50 -3.59
N PHE A 114 -23.34 -17.97 -3.62
CA PHE A 114 -22.15 -18.75 -3.28
C PHE A 114 -22.22 -19.27 -1.85
N ALA A 115 -22.55 -18.41 -0.88
CA ALA A 115 -22.73 -18.80 0.52
C ALA A 115 -23.81 -19.88 0.66
N ASN A 116 -24.98 -19.71 0.06
CA ASN A 116 -26.08 -20.69 0.11
C ASN A 116 -25.68 -22.07 -0.46
N THR A 117 -24.87 -22.12 -1.52
CA THR A 117 -24.34 -23.38 -2.07
C THR A 117 -23.32 -24.07 -1.16
N HIS A 118 -22.50 -23.31 -0.43
CA HIS A 118 -21.33 -23.85 0.30
C HIS A 118 -21.53 -23.95 1.82
N SER A 119 -22.45 -23.19 2.41
CA SER A 119 -22.86 -23.27 3.83
C SER A 119 -23.87 -24.41 4.08
N GLY A 120 -24.42 -25.03 3.03
CA GLY A 120 -25.43 -26.08 3.09
C GLY A 120 -24.92 -27.44 3.57
N GLY A 121 -24.68 -27.59 4.87
CA GLY A 121 -24.82 -28.87 5.60
C GLY A 121 -24.13 -30.11 5.01
N GLY A 122 -22.89 -29.98 4.52
CA GLY A 122 -22.22 -31.08 3.82
C GLY A 122 -20.70 -31.20 4.00
N GLY A 123 -20.07 -30.38 4.85
CA GLY A 123 -18.64 -30.47 5.18
C GLY A 123 -17.68 -30.43 3.99
N ARG A 124 -18.13 -29.91 2.84
CA ARG A 124 -17.34 -29.91 1.61
C ARG A 124 -16.28 -28.82 1.69
N GLU A 125 -15.04 -29.24 1.81
CA GLU A 125 -13.86 -28.38 1.76
C GLU A 125 -13.87 -27.53 0.46
N LEU A 126 -13.67 -26.22 0.61
CA LEU A 126 -13.66 -25.30 -0.53
C LEU A 126 -12.47 -25.60 -1.44
N GLY A 127 -12.75 -25.86 -2.72
CA GLY A 127 -11.71 -26.08 -3.72
C GLY A 127 -11.05 -24.78 -4.14
N LYS A 128 -9.88 -24.88 -4.78
CA LYS A 128 -9.14 -23.71 -5.31
C LYS A 128 -9.97 -22.84 -6.28
N GLY A 129 -10.88 -23.46 -7.04
CA GLY A 129 -11.81 -22.73 -7.92
C GLY A 129 -12.88 -21.97 -7.14
N ASP A 130 -13.43 -22.60 -6.09
CA ASP A 130 -14.44 -22.01 -5.22
C ASP A 130 -13.85 -20.80 -4.46
N LEU A 131 -12.61 -20.92 -4.00
CA LEU A 131 -11.84 -19.85 -3.33
C LEU A 131 -11.53 -18.67 -4.25
N ILE A 132 -11.03 -18.90 -5.48
CA ILE A 132 -10.85 -17.81 -6.48
C ILE A 132 -12.18 -17.12 -6.77
N ARG A 133 -13.26 -17.90 -6.94
CA ARG A 133 -14.58 -17.34 -7.23
C ARG A 133 -15.10 -16.47 -6.08
N LEU A 134 -14.86 -16.88 -4.83
CA LEU A 134 -15.18 -16.09 -3.64
C LEU A 134 -14.37 -14.79 -3.57
N VAL A 135 -13.06 -14.83 -3.87
CA VAL A 135 -12.21 -13.63 -3.95
C VAL A 135 -12.81 -12.62 -4.93
N ASN A 136 -13.10 -13.05 -6.17
CA ASN A 136 -13.65 -12.15 -7.19
C ASN A 136 -15.03 -11.56 -6.82
N LEU A 137 -15.88 -12.34 -6.13
CA LEU A 137 -17.18 -11.86 -5.67
C LEU A 137 -17.06 -10.85 -4.53
N ALA A 138 -16.19 -11.11 -3.56
CA ALA A 138 -15.93 -10.20 -2.46
C ALA A 138 -15.26 -8.92 -2.95
N GLU A 139 -14.30 -9.01 -3.88
CA GLU A 139 -13.62 -7.86 -4.50
C GLU A 139 -14.58 -6.96 -5.28
N ALA A 140 -15.48 -7.54 -6.09
CA ALA A 140 -16.47 -6.76 -6.82
C ALA A 140 -17.48 -6.05 -5.90
N LEU A 141 -17.86 -6.69 -4.79
CA LEU A 141 -18.76 -6.10 -3.80
C LEU A 141 -18.08 -5.05 -2.92
N GLU A 142 -16.85 -5.31 -2.46
CA GLU A 142 -16.00 -4.35 -1.73
C GLU A 142 -15.76 -3.10 -2.57
N SER A 143 -15.42 -3.25 -3.85
CA SER A 143 -15.25 -2.13 -4.78
C SER A 143 -16.52 -1.29 -4.91
N PHE A 144 -17.68 -1.94 -5.08
CA PHE A 144 -18.98 -1.25 -5.13
C PHE A 144 -19.30 -0.49 -3.83
N LEU A 145 -19.02 -1.10 -2.67
CA LEU A 145 -19.22 -0.48 -1.35
C LEU A 145 -18.29 0.72 -1.14
N ASP A 146 -17.02 0.62 -1.53
CA ASP A 146 -16.04 1.71 -1.46
C ASP A 146 -16.40 2.87 -2.39
N ASP A 147 -16.85 2.59 -3.62
CA ASP A 147 -17.33 3.60 -4.59
C ASP A 147 -18.52 4.41 -4.07
N HIS A 148 -19.36 3.81 -3.20
CA HIS A 148 -20.50 4.46 -2.54
C HIS A 148 -20.15 5.02 -1.15
N GLY A 149 -18.90 4.89 -0.68
CA GLY A 149 -18.45 5.37 0.61
C GLY A 149 -19.03 4.61 1.82
N ALA A 150 -19.48 3.36 1.63
CA ALA A 150 -20.12 2.54 2.66
C ALA A 150 -19.26 2.31 3.90
N ARG A 151 -17.94 2.24 3.72
CA ARG A 151 -16.95 2.14 4.79
C ARG A 151 -16.94 3.35 5.75
N TYR A 152 -17.57 4.47 5.39
CA TYR A 152 -17.66 5.69 6.24
C TYR A 152 -19.04 5.87 6.83
N ASN A 153 -19.94 4.93 6.58
CA ASN A 153 -21.31 4.96 7.01
C ASN A 153 -21.52 4.00 8.19
N GLN A 154 -22.03 4.48 9.33
CA GLN A 154 -22.23 3.68 10.55
C GLN A 154 -23.09 2.44 10.28
N THR A 155 -24.05 2.56 9.35
CA THR A 155 -24.93 1.46 9.00
C THR A 155 -24.24 0.44 8.09
N PHE A 156 -23.34 0.82 7.17
CA PHE A 156 -22.71 -0.13 6.22
C PHE A 156 -21.20 -0.41 6.43
N HIS A 157 -20.58 0.17 7.45
CA HIS A 157 -19.17 -0.02 7.79
C HIS A 157 -18.84 -1.49 8.10
N ASP A 158 -19.53 -2.06 9.10
CA ASP A 158 -19.31 -3.44 9.56
C ASP A 158 -19.53 -4.45 8.41
N PHE A 159 -20.57 -4.27 7.58
CA PHE A 159 -20.75 -5.04 6.35
C PHE A 159 -19.57 -4.96 5.38
N THR A 160 -19.01 -3.76 5.19
CA THR A 160 -17.87 -3.56 4.28
C THR A 160 -16.61 -4.25 4.81
N GLU A 161 -16.34 -4.16 6.13
CA GLU A 161 -15.21 -4.86 6.77
C GLU A 161 -15.37 -6.39 6.73
N LEU A 162 -16.60 -6.92 6.86
CA LEU A 162 -16.88 -8.36 6.72
C LEU A 162 -16.63 -8.87 5.29
N VAL A 163 -17.00 -8.10 4.26
CA VAL A 163 -16.72 -8.43 2.85
C VAL A 163 -15.22 -8.38 2.57
N ALA A 164 -14.53 -7.32 2.99
CA ALA A 164 -13.07 -7.20 2.84
C ALA A 164 -12.30 -8.31 3.56
N SER A 165 -12.72 -8.64 4.79
CA SER A 165 -12.19 -9.78 5.56
C SER A 165 -12.41 -11.11 4.83
N THR A 166 -13.58 -11.30 4.22
CA THR A 166 -13.89 -12.51 3.43
C THR A 166 -12.93 -12.67 2.26
N ARG A 167 -12.63 -11.58 1.52
CA ARG A 167 -11.62 -11.59 0.44
C ARG A 167 -10.23 -11.98 0.95
N GLY A 168 -9.76 -11.36 2.03
CA GLY A 168 -8.45 -11.62 2.62
C GLY A 168 -8.27 -13.07 3.08
N ILE A 169 -9.25 -13.60 3.82
CA ILE A 169 -9.24 -15.01 4.27
C ILE A 169 -9.36 -15.98 3.10
N ALA A 170 -10.11 -15.66 2.04
CA ALA A 170 -10.22 -16.48 0.84
C ALA A 170 -8.90 -16.55 0.03
N LEU A 171 -8.13 -15.44 -0.06
CA LEU A 171 -6.79 -15.42 -0.66
C LEU A 171 -5.78 -16.27 0.12
N ALA A 172 -5.81 -16.19 1.46
CA ALA A 172 -5.02 -17.07 2.32
C ALA A 172 -5.42 -18.55 2.12
N GLY A 173 -6.73 -18.83 2.09
CA GLY A 173 -7.28 -20.15 1.83
C GLY A 173 -6.84 -20.72 0.48
N PHE A 174 -6.85 -19.92 -0.59
CA PHE A 174 -6.36 -20.32 -1.90
C PHE A 174 -4.89 -20.73 -1.87
N SER A 175 -4.05 -19.97 -1.17
CA SER A 175 -2.62 -20.24 -1.03
C SER A 175 -2.35 -21.54 -0.26
N VAL A 176 -3.06 -21.77 0.85
CA VAL A 176 -2.97 -23.00 1.65
C VAL A 176 -3.52 -24.20 0.88
N ALA A 177 -4.65 -24.07 0.17
CA ALA A 177 -5.19 -25.12 -0.69
C ALA A 177 -4.26 -25.43 -1.88
N HIS A 178 -3.53 -24.44 -2.41
CA HIS A 178 -2.48 -24.68 -3.39
C HIS A 178 -1.36 -25.52 -2.80
N LEU A 179 -0.81 -25.12 -1.65
CA LEU A 179 0.23 -25.84 -0.92
C LEU A 179 -0.20 -27.29 -0.60
N LYS A 180 -1.36 -27.48 0.04
CA LYS A 180 -1.96 -28.81 0.35
C LYS A 180 -2.02 -29.69 -0.91
N SER A 181 -2.44 -29.15 -2.05
CA SER A 181 -2.55 -29.89 -3.32
C SER A 181 -1.22 -30.19 -4.03
N ARG A 182 -0.10 -29.63 -3.56
CA ARG A 182 1.21 -29.70 -4.24
C ARG A 182 2.37 -30.14 -3.32
N LEU A 183 2.19 -30.21 -2.01
CA LEU A 183 3.23 -30.43 -1.00
C LEU A 183 4.14 -31.63 -1.35
N SER A 184 3.53 -32.80 -1.58
CA SER A 184 4.24 -34.02 -1.99
C SER A 184 4.95 -33.93 -3.34
N SER A 185 4.49 -33.05 -4.24
CA SER A 185 5.09 -32.83 -5.57
C SER A 185 6.25 -31.81 -5.57
N TYR A 186 6.42 -31.03 -4.50
CA TYR A 186 7.54 -30.09 -4.37
C TYR A 186 8.83 -30.77 -3.90
N GLY A 187 8.76 -31.99 -3.35
CA GLY A 187 9.92 -32.76 -2.89
C GLY A 187 10.56 -32.24 -1.60
N ALA A 188 10.09 -31.13 -1.02
CA ALA A 188 10.63 -30.56 0.22
C ALA A 188 10.64 -31.58 1.38
N GLN A 189 9.55 -32.35 1.53
CA GLN A 189 9.40 -33.41 2.54
C GLN A 189 10.50 -34.49 2.46
N ALA A 190 11.13 -34.70 1.31
CA ALA A 190 12.22 -35.67 1.16
C ALA A 190 13.57 -35.19 1.74
N SER A 191 13.64 -33.94 2.22
CA SER A 191 14.81 -33.34 2.88
C SER A 191 14.56 -33.00 4.35
N MET A 192 13.41 -33.41 4.91
CA MET A 192 12.99 -33.16 6.30
C MET A 192 13.00 -34.47 7.10
N GLU A 193 13.04 -34.40 8.42
CA GLU A 193 12.78 -35.59 9.24
C GLU A 193 11.29 -36.01 9.14
N ASP A 194 10.99 -37.30 9.27
CA ASP A 194 9.61 -37.83 9.20
C ASP A 194 8.64 -37.09 10.14
N LYS A 195 9.14 -36.70 11.33
CA LYS A 195 8.39 -35.93 12.33
C LYS A 195 8.07 -34.52 11.84
N GLU A 196 9.06 -33.78 11.34
CA GLU A 196 8.88 -32.42 10.82
C GLU A 196 7.95 -32.41 9.60
N SER A 197 8.09 -33.40 8.72
CA SER A 197 7.21 -33.59 7.56
C SER A 197 5.75 -33.80 7.98
N SER A 198 5.50 -34.63 9.00
CA SER A 198 4.16 -34.84 9.56
C SER A 198 3.62 -33.61 10.31
N GLU A 199 4.46 -32.88 11.02
CA GLU A 199 4.10 -31.61 11.68
C GLU A 199 3.73 -30.52 10.66
N LEU A 200 4.43 -30.46 9.51
CA LEU A 200 4.09 -29.58 8.39
C LEU A 200 2.74 -29.96 7.75
N GLU A 201 2.50 -31.24 7.46
CA GLU A 201 1.20 -31.71 6.95
C GLU A 201 0.05 -31.36 7.91
N ALA A 202 0.23 -31.61 9.21
CA ALA A 202 -0.75 -31.28 10.24
C ALA A 202 -0.98 -29.77 10.36
N ALA A 203 0.06 -28.94 10.24
CA ALA A 203 -0.05 -27.48 10.25
C ALA A 203 -0.82 -26.96 9.02
N VAL A 204 -0.54 -27.48 7.82
CA VAL A 204 -1.27 -27.14 6.59
C VAL A 204 -2.75 -27.52 6.70
N GLU A 205 -3.04 -28.73 7.17
CA GLU A 205 -4.43 -29.22 7.33
C GLU A 205 -5.21 -28.39 8.37
N LYS A 206 -4.61 -28.15 9.54
CA LYS A 206 -5.19 -27.30 10.60
C LYS A 206 -5.48 -25.89 10.10
N THR A 207 -4.55 -25.32 9.32
CA THR A 207 -4.71 -23.98 8.74
C THR A 207 -5.84 -23.96 7.71
N ASN A 208 -5.93 -24.96 6.84
CA ASN A 208 -7.00 -25.03 5.83
C ASN A 208 -8.39 -25.18 6.48
N ALA A 209 -8.51 -26.02 7.52
CA ALA A 209 -9.74 -26.19 8.29
C ALA A 209 -10.15 -24.88 9.00
N PHE A 210 -9.21 -24.17 9.63
CA PHE A 210 -9.47 -22.87 10.26
C PHE A 210 -9.95 -21.83 9.25
N LEU A 211 -9.27 -21.69 8.11
CA LEU A 211 -9.64 -20.73 7.07
C LEU A 211 -11.01 -21.04 6.46
N GLY A 212 -11.32 -22.32 6.22
CA GLY A 212 -12.65 -22.75 5.76
C GLY A 212 -13.76 -22.40 6.76
N GLN A 213 -13.52 -22.62 8.07
CA GLN A 213 -14.46 -22.22 9.12
C GLN A 213 -14.61 -20.70 9.22
N ALA A 214 -13.51 -19.95 9.13
CA ALA A 214 -13.53 -18.48 9.16
C ALA A 214 -14.34 -17.90 7.98
N ILE A 215 -14.18 -18.45 6.77
CA ILE A 215 -15.00 -18.07 5.59
C ILE A 215 -16.48 -18.31 5.86
N GLY A 216 -16.85 -19.49 6.39
CA GLY A 216 -18.25 -19.81 6.72
C GLY A 216 -18.86 -18.82 7.73
N ASN A 217 -18.10 -18.49 8.79
CA ASN A 217 -18.52 -17.51 9.79
C ASN A 217 -18.68 -16.10 9.21
N LEU A 218 -17.73 -15.64 8.38
CA LEU A 218 -17.75 -14.31 7.76
C LEU A 218 -18.89 -14.17 6.74
N LEU A 219 -19.17 -15.20 5.95
CA LEU A 219 -20.29 -15.22 5.01
C LEU A 219 -21.65 -15.17 5.73
N GLU A 220 -21.81 -15.93 6.81
CA GLU A 220 -23.05 -15.91 7.60
C GLU A 220 -23.24 -14.58 8.35
N ALA A 221 -22.16 -14.02 8.93
CA ALA A 221 -22.18 -12.68 9.51
C ALA A 221 -22.56 -11.61 8.47
N SER A 222 -21.93 -11.63 7.29
CA SER A 222 -22.27 -10.74 6.16
C SER A 222 -23.74 -10.85 5.75
N ARG A 223 -24.29 -12.06 5.78
CA ARG A 223 -25.69 -12.35 5.42
C ARG A 223 -26.67 -11.81 6.45
N GLN A 224 -26.38 -11.99 7.75
CA GLN A 224 -27.17 -11.41 8.85
C GLN A 224 -27.14 -9.88 8.79
N GLU A 225 -25.93 -9.33 8.72
CA GLU A 225 -25.63 -7.90 8.64
C GLU A 225 -26.42 -7.21 7.52
N ALA A 226 -26.36 -7.74 6.29
CA ALA A 226 -27.11 -7.23 5.15
C ALA A 226 -28.64 -7.30 5.36
N ALA A 227 -29.15 -8.41 5.91
CA ALA A 227 -30.59 -8.57 6.16
C ALA A 227 -31.12 -7.59 7.21
N GLU A 228 -30.37 -7.33 8.29
CA GLU A 228 -30.71 -6.34 9.32
C GLU A 228 -30.80 -4.91 8.75
N ARG A 229 -30.06 -4.63 7.67
CA ARG A 229 -30.02 -3.33 6.98
C ARG A 229 -31.02 -3.21 5.83
N GLY A 230 -31.91 -4.19 5.69
CA GLY A 230 -32.96 -4.20 4.66
C GLY A 230 -32.46 -4.53 3.25
N VAL A 231 -31.23 -5.03 3.11
CA VAL A 231 -30.70 -5.51 1.83
C VAL A 231 -31.41 -6.81 1.46
N SER A 232 -31.85 -6.93 0.21
CA SER A 232 -32.57 -8.12 -0.27
C SER A 232 -31.63 -9.33 -0.42
N VAL A 233 -31.51 -10.14 0.63
CA VAL A 233 -30.73 -11.39 0.63
C VAL A 233 -31.48 -12.50 -0.11
N THR A 234 -30.82 -13.11 -1.11
CA THR A 234 -31.35 -14.28 -1.82
C THR A 234 -31.32 -15.55 -0.95
N ALA A 235 -32.37 -16.36 -1.05
CA ALA A 235 -32.44 -17.69 -0.45
C ALA A 235 -31.99 -18.80 -1.43
N GLU A 236 -31.70 -18.45 -2.68
CA GLU A 236 -31.29 -19.41 -3.71
C GLU A 236 -29.79 -19.71 -3.62
N GLY A 237 -29.41 -20.96 -3.90
CA GLY A 237 -28.03 -21.29 -4.22
C GLY A 237 -27.64 -20.83 -5.63
N GLU A 238 -26.41 -21.18 -6.00
CA GLU A 238 -25.95 -21.03 -7.38
C GLU A 238 -26.79 -21.86 -8.36
N PRO A 239 -27.12 -21.31 -9.55
CA PRO A 239 -27.83 -22.04 -10.58
C PRO A 239 -26.98 -23.22 -11.07
N HIS A 240 -27.63 -24.36 -11.34
CA HIS A 240 -26.96 -25.55 -11.85
C HIS A 240 -26.60 -25.37 -13.35
N GLY A 241 -25.43 -24.79 -13.61
CA GLY A 241 -24.92 -24.56 -14.96
C GLY A 241 -23.65 -23.69 -14.96
N PRO A 242 -23.03 -23.44 -16.12
CA PRO A 242 -21.97 -22.44 -16.23
C PRO A 242 -22.51 -21.06 -15.83
N PRO A 243 -21.71 -20.20 -15.17
CA PRO A 243 -22.18 -18.93 -14.66
C PRO A 243 -22.68 -18.03 -15.79
N SER A 244 -23.90 -17.51 -15.64
CA SER A 244 -24.40 -16.45 -16.52
C SER A 244 -23.73 -15.14 -16.11
N ASN A 245 -22.92 -14.57 -16.99
CA ASN A 245 -22.07 -13.43 -16.67
C ASN A 245 -22.89 -12.13 -16.73
N THR A 246 -23.63 -11.83 -15.66
CA THR A 246 -24.43 -10.60 -15.51
C THR A 246 -23.72 -9.55 -14.65
N ALA A 247 -22.42 -9.35 -14.88
CA ALA A 247 -21.69 -8.20 -14.39
C ALA A 247 -21.98 -6.98 -15.29
N SER A 248 -23.13 -6.33 -15.07
CA SER A 248 -23.45 -5.04 -15.72
C SER A 248 -22.70 -3.89 -15.03
N GLY A 249 -21.37 -3.86 -15.18
CA GLY A 249 -20.56 -2.68 -14.87
C GLY A 249 -20.82 -1.60 -15.90
N GLY A 250 -21.88 -0.82 -15.71
CA GLY A 250 -22.55 -0.10 -16.79
C GLY A 250 -23.05 1.31 -16.46
N GLY A 251 -22.16 2.19 -16.00
CA GLY A 251 -22.27 3.63 -16.27
C GLY A 251 -23.40 4.42 -15.60
N GLU A 252 -23.46 4.44 -14.28
CA GLU A 252 -24.03 5.62 -13.60
C GLU A 252 -23.00 6.76 -13.67
N LEU A 253 -23.32 7.79 -14.45
CA LEU A 253 -22.53 9.03 -14.59
C LEU A 253 -22.62 9.94 -13.34
N LEU A 254 -23.44 9.55 -12.36
CA LEU A 254 -23.65 10.22 -11.10
C LEU A 254 -23.27 9.25 -9.99
N ARG A 255 -22.27 9.57 -9.16
CA ARG A 255 -21.86 8.74 -8.03
C ARG A 255 -22.83 8.96 -6.88
N ARG A 256 -23.43 7.89 -6.38
CA ARG A 256 -24.37 7.95 -5.26
C ARG A 256 -23.58 7.60 -3.99
N LEU A 257 -23.48 8.52 -3.04
CA LEU A 257 -22.64 8.36 -1.85
C LEU A 257 -23.50 8.23 -0.59
N LEU A 258 -23.15 7.31 0.29
CA LEU A 258 -23.70 7.27 1.64
C LEU A 258 -23.19 8.47 2.48
N PRO A 259 -23.97 8.93 3.48
CA PRO A 259 -23.50 9.95 4.41
C PRO A 259 -22.34 9.38 5.24
N ARG A 260 -21.23 10.14 5.31
CA ARG A 260 -20.09 9.81 6.17
C ARG A 260 -20.41 10.18 7.63
N ASN A 261 -20.57 9.18 8.50
CA ASN A 261 -20.91 9.33 9.92
C ASN A 261 -20.14 8.38 10.86
N VAL A 262 -19.26 7.49 10.38
CA VAL A 262 -18.39 6.63 11.23
C VAL A 262 -17.48 7.47 12.15
N GLY A 263 -17.12 6.89 13.30
CA GLY A 263 -16.57 7.57 14.47
C GLY A 263 -15.36 8.48 14.22
N GLN A 264 -15.54 9.75 14.54
CA GLN A 264 -14.47 10.74 14.72
C GLN A 264 -13.71 10.50 16.03
N THR A 265 -13.05 9.35 16.14
CA THR A 265 -12.15 9.06 17.26
C THR A 265 -10.74 9.32 16.78
N GLU A 266 -10.24 10.54 17.01
CA GLU A 266 -8.88 10.95 16.71
C GLU A 266 -7.89 9.96 17.36
N PRO A 267 -7.17 9.13 16.58
CA PRO A 267 -6.01 8.42 17.07
C PRO A 267 -4.94 9.46 17.41
N GLU A 268 -4.22 9.25 18.51
CA GLU A 268 -3.05 10.08 18.79
C GLU A 268 -2.07 9.99 17.59
N ASN A 269 -1.66 11.16 17.08
CA ASN A 269 -0.61 11.33 16.07
C ASN A 269 -1.00 11.07 14.58
N GLU A 270 -2.24 11.38 14.15
CA GLU A 270 -2.62 11.31 12.72
C GLU A 270 -1.69 12.14 11.80
N GLU A 271 -1.34 13.37 12.19
CA GLU A 271 -0.48 14.26 11.39
C GLU A 271 0.90 13.64 11.11
N GLN A 272 1.52 13.03 12.11
CA GLN A 272 2.78 12.30 11.94
C GLN A 272 2.63 11.13 10.97
N LYS A 273 1.48 10.43 10.96
CA LYS A 273 1.22 9.37 9.97
C LYS A 273 1.01 9.92 8.56
N VAL A 274 0.42 11.11 8.42
CA VAL A 274 0.42 11.82 7.15
C VAL A 274 1.85 12.13 6.69
N ALA A 275 2.68 12.72 7.56
CA ALA A 275 4.08 13.02 7.25
C ALA A 275 4.91 11.78 6.88
N GLU A 276 4.73 10.65 7.58
CA GLU A 276 5.36 9.36 7.26
C GLU A 276 5.03 8.89 5.82
N VAL A 277 3.76 8.93 5.42
CA VAL A 277 3.32 8.48 4.09
C VAL A 277 3.77 9.46 3.00
N VAL A 278 3.70 10.76 3.25
CA VAL A 278 4.20 11.79 2.32
C VAL A 278 5.72 11.63 2.13
N SER A 279 6.47 11.32 3.19
CA SER A 279 7.90 11.03 3.11
C SER A 279 8.20 9.75 2.32
N LYS A 280 7.42 8.68 2.52
CA LYS A 280 7.49 7.45 1.69
C LYS A 280 7.16 7.73 0.22
N TYR A 281 6.25 8.66 -0.08
CA TYR A 281 5.96 9.09 -1.44
C TYR A 281 7.18 9.73 -2.11
N LEU A 282 7.87 10.63 -1.40
CA LEU A 282 9.09 11.27 -1.89
C LEU A 282 10.23 10.26 -2.10
N GLN A 283 10.37 9.29 -1.19
CA GLN A 283 11.32 8.17 -1.33
C GLN A 283 11.02 7.31 -2.57
N ALA A 284 9.76 6.96 -2.81
CA ALA A 284 9.34 6.23 -4.01
C ALA A 284 9.60 7.03 -5.30
N CYS A 285 9.43 8.36 -5.28
CA CYS A 285 9.82 9.23 -6.39
C CYS A 285 11.32 9.21 -6.65
N ALA A 286 12.16 9.30 -5.61
CA ALA A 286 13.61 9.24 -5.75
C ALA A 286 14.07 7.88 -6.33
N MET A 287 13.55 6.77 -5.80
CA MET A 287 13.82 5.43 -6.33
C MET A 287 13.49 5.31 -7.83
N LEU A 288 12.36 5.85 -8.29
CA LEU A 288 11.98 5.82 -9.71
C LEU A 288 12.81 6.76 -10.59
N GLU A 289 13.33 7.85 -10.02
CA GLU A 289 14.22 8.81 -10.69
C GLU A 289 15.61 8.19 -10.96
N ASP A 290 16.19 7.51 -9.98
CA ASP A 290 17.53 6.89 -10.06
C ASP A 290 17.64 5.84 -11.19
N ILE A 291 16.55 5.15 -11.53
CA ILE A 291 16.49 4.17 -12.64
C ILE A 291 16.79 4.84 -14.01
N SER A 292 16.61 6.17 -14.10
CA SER A 292 16.71 6.96 -15.34
C SER A 292 15.69 6.54 -16.42
N ILE A 293 14.44 6.31 -16.01
CA ILE A 293 13.34 5.91 -16.90
C ILE A 293 13.07 7.01 -17.93
N ARG A 294 13.05 6.61 -19.21
CA ARG A 294 12.76 7.48 -20.37
C ARG A 294 11.96 6.75 -21.43
N ASN A 295 11.36 7.50 -22.35
CA ASN A 295 10.81 6.91 -23.58
C ASN A 295 11.96 6.45 -24.51
N ILE A 296 11.89 5.22 -25.02
CA ILE A 296 12.96 4.59 -25.81
C ILE A 296 12.39 4.11 -27.15
N ALA A 297 12.78 4.78 -28.24
CA ALA A 297 12.28 4.51 -29.58
C ALA A 297 12.95 3.30 -30.28
N ALA A 298 14.20 2.99 -29.93
CA ALA A 298 14.95 1.89 -30.54
C ALA A 298 14.72 0.56 -29.81
N ASP A 299 14.45 -0.51 -30.55
CA ASP A 299 14.08 -1.81 -29.97
C ASP A 299 15.26 -2.51 -29.26
N ASP A 300 16.47 -2.39 -29.80
CA ASP A 300 17.69 -2.91 -29.17
C ASP A 300 18.06 -2.12 -27.91
N GLU A 301 17.72 -0.84 -27.86
CA GLU A 301 17.89 0.00 -26.66
C GLU A 301 16.86 -0.35 -25.59
N ARG A 302 15.58 -0.61 -25.96
CA ARG A 302 14.56 -1.13 -25.05
C ARG A 302 14.99 -2.44 -24.41
N GLU A 303 15.53 -3.37 -25.21
CA GLU A 303 16.03 -4.64 -24.68
C GLU A 303 17.19 -4.43 -23.68
N LYS A 304 18.18 -3.61 -24.04
CA LYS A 304 19.30 -3.26 -23.14
C LYS A 304 18.84 -2.59 -21.85
N PHE A 305 17.80 -1.75 -21.92
CA PHE A 305 17.22 -1.11 -20.74
C PHE A 305 16.52 -2.13 -19.84
N LEU A 306 15.64 -2.96 -20.40
CA LEU A 306 14.89 -3.99 -19.67
C LEU A 306 15.85 -4.91 -18.90
N ARG A 307 16.86 -5.48 -19.58
CA ARG A 307 17.88 -6.35 -18.98
C ARG A 307 18.71 -5.73 -17.85
N ARG A 308 18.76 -4.40 -17.74
CA ARG A 308 19.59 -3.65 -16.78
C ARG A 308 18.78 -3.07 -15.63
N ALA A 309 17.56 -2.62 -15.92
CA ALA A 309 16.81 -1.67 -15.11
C ALA A 309 15.29 -1.93 -15.08
N CYS A 310 14.82 -3.06 -15.64
CA CYS A 310 13.45 -3.53 -15.49
C CYS A 310 13.38 -5.05 -15.72
N THR A 311 14.20 -5.82 -14.98
CA THR A 311 14.02 -7.27 -14.86
C THR A 311 12.77 -7.59 -14.03
N GLU A 312 12.29 -8.85 -14.02
CA GLU A 312 11.11 -9.22 -13.20
C GLU A 312 11.35 -8.90 -11.72
N GLU A 313 12.55 -9.21 -11.21
CA GLU A 313 12.97 -8.89 -9.85
C GLU A 313 12.91 -7.38 -9.57
N GLN A 314 13.44 -6.56 -10.49
CA GLN A 314 13.42 -5.10 -10.36
C GLN A 314 11.99 -4.53 -10.44
N ALA A 315 11.17 -5.03 -11.36
CA ALA A 315 9.76 -4.63 -11.49
C ALA A 315 8.97 -4.93 -10.21
N ARG A 316 9.19 -6.10 -9.60
CA ARG A 316 8.61 -6.47 -8.29
C ARG A 316 9.04 -5.55 -7.16
N VAL A 317 10.28 -5.05 -7.16
CA VAL A 317 10.73 -4.05 -6.16
C VAL A 317 10.00 -2.72 -6.35
N TYR A 318 9.77 -2.29 -7.60
CA TYR A 318 9.06 -1.05 -7.89
C TYR A 318 7.58 -1.14 -7.50
N GLU A 319 6.92 -2.23 -7.90
CA GLU A 319 5.56 -2.59 -7.51
C GLU A 319 5.42 -2.63 -5.99
N ALA A 320 6.25 -3.40 -5.29
CA ALA A 320 6.20 -3.54 -3.83
C ALA A 320 6.41 -2.20 -3.10
N THR A 321 7.30 -1.34 -3.58
CA THR A 321 7.52 0.00 -2.99
C THR A 321 6.26 0.87 -3.08
N VAL A 322 5.62 0.92 -4.25
CA VAL A 322 4.39 1.73 -4.43
C VAL A 322 3.17 1.06 -3.77
N HIS A 323 3.11 -0.27 -3.74
CA HIS A 323 2.08 -1.03 -3.04
C HIS A 323 2.15 -0.80 -1.52
N ASN A 324 3.34 -0.84 -0.93
CA ASN A 324 3.54 -0.56 0.49
C ASN A 324 3.20 0.89 0.85
N LEU A 325 3.50 1.83 -0.06
CA LEU A 325 3.08 3.22 0.05
C LEU A 325 1.55 3.36 0.02
N GLN A 326 0.86 2.69 -0.92
CA GLN A 326 -0.61 2.68 -0.94
C GLN A 326 -1.18 2.02 0.30
N SER A 327 -0.60 0.90 0.75
CA SER A 327 -1.05 0.18 1.94
C SER A 327 -0.94 1.05 3.19
N ALA A 328 0.17 1.81 3.34
CA ALA A 328 0.33 2.75 4.43
C ALA A 328 -0.66 3.92 4.36
N TYR A 329 -0.89 4.48 3.16
CA TYR A 329 -1.92 5.49 2.95
C TYR A 329 -3.32 4.94 3.34
N ASP A 330 -3.67 3.76 2.83
CA ASP A 330 -4.99 3.13 3.02
C ASP A 330 -5.22 2.65 4.46
N THR A 331 -4.14 2.48 5.25
CA THR A 331 -4.19 2.14 6.68
C THR A 331 -4.31 3.36 7.59
N TYR A 332 -3.60 4.46 7.28
CA TYR A 332 -3.43 5.58 8.22
C TYR A 332 -4.07 6.91 7.80
N ILE A 333 -4.41 7.10 6.52
CA ILE A 333 -4.87 8.39 5.98
C ILE A 333 -6.21 8.27 5.29
N LYS A 334 -6.39 7.24 4.46
CA LYS A 334 -7.65 6.99 3.78
C LYS A 334 -8.76 7.00 4.83
N ASN A 335 -9.70 7.93 4.67
CA ASN A 335 -10.92 8.08 5.46
C ASN A 335 -10.79 8.76 6.83
N THR A 336 -9.64 9.34 7.17
CA THR A 336 -9.53 10.23 8.33
C THR A 336 -10.25 11.57 8.07
N VAL A 337 -10.38 12.39 9.12
CA VAL A 337 -10.85 13.78 8.96
C VAL A 337 -9.85 14.57 8.11
N LEU A 338 -8.54 14.33 8.29
CA LEU A 338 -7.48 15.00 7.53
C LEU A 338 -7.61 14.81 6.01
N GLU A 339 -7.87 13.59 5.51
CA GLU A 339 -8.05 13.36 4.05
C GLU A 339 -9.24 14.15 3.49
N ARG A 340 -10.29 14.32 4.29
CA ARG A 340 -11.49 15.06 3.88
C ARG A 340 -11.25 16.56 3.85
N GLU A 341 -10.53 17.10 4.82
CA GLU A 341 -10.28 18.53 4.95
C GLU A 341 -9.16 19.01 4.02
N ASP A 342 -8.13 18.19 3.80
CA ASP A 342 -7.06 18.45 2.83
C ASP A 342 -7.19 17.58 1.57
N GLY A 343 -7.89 18.11 0.58
CA GLY A 343 -8.04 17.48 -0.75
C GLY A 343 -6.71 17.25 -1.52
N ARG A 344 -5.56 17.73 -1.02
CA ARG A 344 -4.24 17.32 -1.53
C ARG A 344 -3.96 15.85 -1.23
N LEU A 345 -4.42 15.31 -0.10
CA LEU A 345 -4.20 13.92 0.29
C LEU A 345 -4.89 12.94 -0.69
N GLY A 346 -6.19 13.14 -0.96
CA GLY A 346 -6.91 12.31 -1.94
C GLY A 346 -6.32 12.39 -3.35
N ARG A 347 -5.76 13.54 -3.74
CA ARG A 347 -4.99 13.68 -5.00
C ARG A 347 -3.69 12.90 -4.97
N LEU A 348 -2.94 12.93 -3.86
CA LEU A 348 -1.73 12.15 -3.67
C LEU A 348 -2.03 10.64 -3.80
N ARG A 349 -3.10 10.16 -3.16
CA ARG A 349 -3.60 8.77 -3.32
C ARG A 349 -3.85 8.42 -4.78
N GLY A 350 -4.49 9.32 -5.53
CA GLY A 350 -4.74 9.14 -6.97
C GLY A 350 -3.45 8.92 -7.79
N HIS A 351 -2.36 9.64 -7.47
CA HIS A 351 -1.05 9.39 -8.09
C HIS A 351 -0.48 8.02 -7.70
N ILE A 352 -0.58 7.62 -6.42
CA ILE A 352 -0.11 6.31 -5.93
C ILE A 352 -0.83 5.17 -6.67
N SER A 353 -2.16 5.13 -6.65
CA SER A 353 -2.93 4.04 -7.27
C SER A 353 -2.77 3.97 -8.79
N THR A 354 -2.68 5.12 -9.46
CA THR A 354 -2.41 5.14 -10.91
C THR A 354 -1.04 4.55 -11.24
N ALA A 355 -0.01 4.88 -10.45
CA ALA A 355 1.33 4.30 -10.62
C ALA A 355 1.39 2.82 -10.25
N LEU A 356 0.69 2.40 -9.18
CA LEU A 356 0.63 1.00 -8.75
C LEU A 356 0.09 0.09 -9.87
N HIS A 357 -1.08 0.40 -10.42
CA HIS A 357 -1.68 -0.43 -11.47
C HIS A 357 -0.85 -0.47 -12.76
N MET A 358 -0.11 0.60 -13.07
CA MET A 358 0.87 0.57 -14.16
C MET A 358 2.06 -0.35 -13.84
N LEU A 359 2.54 -0.38 -12.59
CA LEU A 359 3.67 -1.22 -12.17
C LEU A 359 3.28 -2.70 -12.04
N GLU A 360 2.09 -3.03 -11.54
CA GLU A 360 1.52 -4.39 -11.56
C GLU A 360 1.50 -4.95 -13.00
N ALA A 361 1.04 -4.13 -13.96
CA ALA A 361 1.04 -4.47 -15.37
C ALA A 361 2.48 -4.60 -15.94
N VAL A 362 3.44 -3.76 -15.52
CA VAL A 362 4.87 -3.91 -15.87
C VAL A 362 5.39 -5.25 -15.40
N THR A 363 5.21 -5.62 -14.13
CA THR A 363 5.70 -6.91 -13.59
C THR A 363 5.15 -8.10 -14.38
N HIS A 364 3.84 -8.11 -14.68
CA HIS A 364 3.24 -9.18 -15.49
C HIS A 364 3.82 -9.27 -16.91
N LEU A 365 4.03 -8.13 -17.58
CA LEU A 365 4.57 -8.12 -18.94
C LEU A 365 6.08 -8.39 -18.99
N VAL A 366 6.85 -7.98 -17.97
CA VAL A 366 8.27 -8.36 -17.85
C VAL A 366 8.41 -9.85 -17.59
N HIS A 367 7.63 -10.43 -16.66
CA HIS A 367 7.60 -11.89 -16.46
C HIS A 367 7.28 -12.62 -17.78
N PHE A 368 6.31 -12.10 -18.56
CA PHE A 368 6.00 -12.65 -19.87
C PHE A 368 7.21 -12.58 -20.82
N VAL A 369 7.91 -11.45 -20.91
CA VAL A 369 9.10 -11.31 -21.77
C VAL A 369 10.19 -12.28 -21.33
N GLU A 370 10.65 -12.22 -20.07
CA GLU A 370 11.77 -13.03 -19.57
C GLU A 370 11.52 -14.54 -19.69
N ARG A 371 10.30 -14.99 -19.35
CA ARG A 371 9.93 -16.42 -19.47
C ARG A 371 10.12 -16.94 -20.90
N HIS A 372 9.82 -16.12 -21.91
CA HIS A 372 9.97 -16.41 -23.34
C HIS A 372 11.29 -15.89 -23.95
N GLU A 373 12.22 -15.41 -23.13
CA GLU A 373 13.62 -15.19 -23.52
C GLU A 373 14.51 -16.37 -23.16
N SER A 374 14.13 -17.18 -22.16
CA SER A 374 15.01 -18.17 -21.56
C SER A 374 15.59 -19.19 -22.56
N GLY A 375 14.86 -19.56 -23.62
CA GLY A 375 15.35 -20.40 -24.74
C GLY A 375 15.78 -21.83 -24.37
N VAL A 376 15.74 -22.17 -23.08
CA VAL A 376 16.16 -23.44 -22.47
C VAL A 376 15.08 -24.52 -22.60
N ARG A 377 13.85 -24.13 -22.92
CA ARG A 377 12.74 -25.04 -23.25
C ARG A 377 12.34 -24.86 -24.70
N SER A 378 12.76 -25.79 -25.56
CA SER A 378 12.32 -25.84 -26.97
C SER A 378 10.87 -26.35 -27.07
N ASP A 379 9.95 -25.71 -26.36
CA ASP A 379 8.56 -26.10 -26.32
C ASP A 379 7.82 -25.44 -27.48
N ARG A 380 7.15 -26.26 -28.31
CA ARG A 380 6.24 -25.82 -29.39
C ARG A 380 5.16 -24.81 -28.92
N ALA A 381 4.94 -24.70 -27.61
CA ALA A 381 4.10 -23.68 -27.01
C ALA A 381 4.74 -22.27 -27.10
N GLU A 382 6.03 -22.12 -26.82
CA GLU A 382 6.74 -20.83 -26.83
C GLU A 382 6.77 -20.24 -28.24
N GLU A 383 7.10 -21.05 -29.26
CA GLU A 383 7.03 -20.63 -30.67
C GLU A 383 5.61 -20.18 -31.06
N ARG A 384 4.56 -20.89 -30.61
CA ARG A 384 3.18 -20.51 -30.89
C ARG A 384 2.78 -19.21 -30.20
N ILE A 385 3.22 -19.00 -28.96
CA ILE A 385 2.93 -17.79 -28.19
C ILE A 385 3.67 -16.59 -28.80
N ALA A 386 4.95 -16.72 -29.16
CA ALA A 386 5.73 -15.66 -29.79
C ALA A 386 5.20 -15.22 -31.16
N ASN A 387 4.47 -16.10 -31.87
CA ASN A 387 3.75 -15.77 -33.11
C ASN A 387 2.39 -15.09 -32.87
N LEU A 388 1.83 -15.17 -31.66
CA LEU A 388 0.54 -14.56 -31.29
C LEU A 388 0.70 -13.25 -30.52
N VAL A 389 1.79 -13.11 -29.77
CA VAL A 389 2.09 -11.95 -28.92
C VAL A 389 3.50 -11.48 -29.25
N VAL A 390 3.58 -10.37 -30.00
CA VAL A 390 4.85 -9.88 -30.56
C VAL A 390 5.71 -9.26 -29.45
N ARG A 391 6.85 -9.89 -29.13
CA ARG A 391 7.74 -9.47 -28.02
C ARG A 391 8.20 -8.01 -28.10
N THR A 392 8.43 -7.48 -29.31
CA THR A 392 8.83 -6.07 -29.49
C THR A 392 7.72 -5.09 -29.09
N GLU A 393 6.47 -5.43 -29.36
CA GLU A 393 5.29 -4.65 -28.97
C GLU A 393 5.05 -4.72 -27.46
N VAL A 394 5.23 -5.90 -26.85
CA VAL A 394 5.15 -6.04 -25.39
C VAL A 394 6.21 -5.14 -24.71
N ARG A 395 7.48 -5.19 -25.15
CA ARG A 395 8.55 -4.33 -24.58
C ARG A 395 8.28 -2.84 -24.78
N GLU A 396 7.70 -2.45 -25.91
CA GLU A 396 7.25 -1.07 -26.15
C GLU A 396 6.18 -0.66 -25.12
N LEU A 397 5.13 -1.46 -24.94
CA LEU A 397 4.07 -1.18 -23.96
C LEU A 397 4.60 -1.14 -22.52
N THR A 398 5.38 -2.16 -22.12
CA THR A 398 6.00 -2.24 -20.79
C THR A 398 6.80 -0.98 -20.45
N LEU A 399 7.71 -0.57 -21.34
CA LEU A 399 8.65 0.52 -21.02
C LEU A 399 8.05 1.91 -21.29
N ASN A 400 7.43 2.12 -22.46
CA ASN A 400 7.03 3.45 -22.92
C ASN A 400 5.57 3.79 -22.57
N ALA A 401 4.67 2.80 -22.47
CA ALA A 401 3.27 3.04 -22.14
C ALA A 401 2.96 2.87 -20.64
N LEU A 402 3.70 2.01 -19.93
CA LEU A 402 3.45 1.73 -18.51
C LEU A 402 4.56 2.28 -17.61
N LEU A 403 5.79 1.77 -17.65
CA LEU A 403 6.87 2.18 -16.73
C LEU A 403 7.18 3.68 -16.81
N PHE A 404 7.26 4.23 -18.01
CA PHE A 404 7.45 5.67 -18.24
C PHE A 404 6.32 6.51 -17.61
N TRP A 405 5.06 6.09 -17.78
CA TRP A 405 3.92 6.83 -17.23
C TRP A 405 3.71 6.61 -15.73
N ALA A 406 4.09 5.46 -15.19
CA ALA A 406 4.14 5.22 -13.74
C ALA A 406 5.11 6.20 -13.07
N ASN A 407 6.35 6.28 -13.55
CA ASN A 407 7.31 7.27 -13.08
C ASN A 407 6.80 8.69 -13.30
N ARG A 408 6.32 9.03 -14.50
CA ARG A 408 5.82 10.40 -14.78
C ARG A 408 4.67 10.81 -13.87
N THR A 409 3.79 9.86 -13.52
CA THR A 409 2.67 10.07 -12.59
C THR A 409 3.17 10.32 -11.18
N MET A 410 4.12 9.53 -10.67
CA MET A 410 4.75 9.75 -9.36
C MET A 410 5.46 11.12 -9.31
N GLN A 411 6.32 11.43 -10.29
CA GLN A 411 7.00 12.73 -10.31
C GLN A 411 6.03 13.92 -10.42
N SER A 412 4.86 13.74 -11.06
CA SER A 412 3.85 14.81 -11.14
C SER A 412 3.12 15.10 -9.82
N GLY A 413 3.10 14.15 -8.88
CA GLY A 413 2.63 14.36 -7.51
C GLY A 413 3.74 14.76 -6.53
N ARG A 414 5.00 14.83 -6.95
CA ARG A 414 6.13 15.18 -6.06
C ARG A 414 5.99 16.56 -5.44
N SER A 415 5.66 17.59 -6.22
CA SER A 415 5.43 18.94 -5.67
C SER A 415 4.24 19.00 -4.71
N LEU A 416 3.24 18.13 -4.91
CA LEU A 416 2.10 18.01 -3.99
C LEU A 416 2.54 17.41 -2.64
N ALA A 417 3.46 16.44 -2.66
CA ALA A 417 4.09 15.89 -1.47
C ALA A 417 5.03 16.90 -0.78
N ASP A 418 5.82 17.65 -1.55
CA ASP A 418 6.69 18.72 -1.03
C ASP A 418 5.86 19.86 -0.37
N ASP A 419 4.68 20.19 -0.90
CA ASP A 419 3.73 21.16 -0.29
C ASP A 419 2.98 20.58 0.93
N LEU A 420 2.73 19.27 0.93
CA LEU A 420 2.04 18.56 2.02
C LEU A 420 2.93 18.43 3.25
N LEU A 421 4.18 17.98 3.11
CA LEU A 421 5.03 17.60 4.23
C LEU A 421 5.18 18.69 5.31
N PRO A 422 5.42 19.99 4.99
CA PRO A 422 5.50 21.05 5.99
C PRO A 422 4.17 21.39 6.68
N SER A 423 3.04 20.90 6.16
CA SER A 423 1.72 21.08 6.78
C SER A 423 1.45 20.07 7.90
N TYR A 424 2.26 19.00 7.97
CA TYR A 424 2.07 17.85 8.86
C TYR A 424 3.33 17.49 9.67
N THR A 425 4.32 18.40 9.70
CA THR A 425 5.57 18.24 10.47
C THR A 425 5.87 19.49 11.29
N ASN A 426 6.27 19.33 12.55
CA ASN A 426 6.75 20.42 13.37
C ASN A 426 8.28 20.53 13.23
N VAL A 427 8.74 21.17 12.15
CA VAL A 427 10.17 21.23 11.84
C VAL A 427 10.93 22.13 12.83
N GLN A 428 11.74 21.51 13.69
CA GLN A 428 12.60 22.19 14.66
C GLN A 428 14.08 22.13 14.26
N ILE A 429 14.94 22.76 15.07
CA ILE A 429 16.40 22.66 15.00
C ILE A 429 16.90 22.23 16.38
N LEU A 430 17.66 21.13 16.41
CA LEU A 430 18.33 20.61 17.59
C LEU A 430 19.83 20.85 17.44
N GLU A 431 20.45 21.49 18.44
CA GLU A 431 21.91 21.60 18.53
C GLU A 431 22.39 20.74 19.70
N VAL A 432 23.33 19.83 19.43
CA VAL A 432 23.92 18.91 20.43
C VAL A 432 25.43 18.88 20.31
N GLU A 433 26.10 18.60 21.43
CA GLU A 433 27.56 18.53 21.54
C GLU A 433 27.97 17.18 22.15
N LEU A 434 29.02 16.56 21.61
CA LEU A 434 29.57 15.30 22.12
C LEU A 434 30.34 15.53 23.42
N SER A 435 30.09 14.68 24.42
CA SER A 435 30.93 14.53 25.62
C SER A 435 32.39 14.25 25.25
N GLU A 436 33.34 14.62 26.12
CA GLU A 436 34.79 14.54 25.82
C GLU A 436 35.26 13.14 25.40
N ASP A 437 34.72 12.09 26.03
CA ASP A 437 35.08 10.68 25.80
C ASP A 437 34.23 9.96 24.73
N VAL A 438 33.31 10.64 24.04
CA VAL A 438 32.38 10.02 23.07
C VAL A 438 32.72 10.41 21.63
N GLU A 439 32.86 9.42 20.75
CA GLU A 439 33.08 9.60 19.31
C GLU A 439 31.87 9.11 18.50
N LEU A 440 31.45 9.87 17.48
CA LEU A 440 30.30 9.52 16.64
C LEU A 440 30.70 8.53 15.53
N HIS A 441 31.01 7.29 15.91
CA HIS A 441 31.35 6.21 14.96
C HIS A 441 30.11 5.39 14.54
N ALA A 442 30.34 4.30 13.80
CA ALA A 442 29.30 3.52 13.11
C ALA A 442 28.14 3.01 13.98
N ARG A 443 28.34 2.80 15.30
CA ARG A 443 27.30 2.30 16.20
C ARG A 443 26.36 3.44 16.64
N PRO A 444 26.84 4.53 17.27
CA PRO A 444 26.07 5.75 17.44
C PRO A 444 25.36 6.25 16.16
N ALA A 445 26.06 6.20 15.02
CA ALA A 445 25.49 6.53 13.71
C ALA A 445 24.30 5.64 13.32
N ALA A 446 24.40 4.32 13.53
CA ALA A 446 23.31 3.39 13.28
C ALA A 446 22.11 3.60 14.21
N LEU A 447 22.33 4.02 15.46
CA LEU A 447 21.25 4.37 16.39
C LEU A 447 20.49 5.62 15.94
N ILE A 448 21.19 6.67 15.50
CA ILE A 448 20.56 7.88 14.91
C ILE A 448 19.75 7.51 13.66
N VAL A 449 20.33 6.71 12.76
CA VAL A 449 19.63 6.20 11.57
C VAL A 449 18.40 5.37 11.95
N GLY A 450 18.48 4.58 13.02
CA GLY A 450 17.35 3.81 13.57
C GLY A 450 16.21 4.70 14.08
N ILE A 451 16.52 5.81 14.76
CA ILE A 451 15.53 6.82 15.18
C ILE A 451 14.85 7.43 13.95
N VAL A 452 15.63 7.96 12.99
CA VAL A 452 15.08 8.62 11.80
C VAL A 452 14.21 7.65 10.99
N ASN A 453 14.65 6.41 10.79
CA ASN A 453 13.91 5.41 10.02
C ASN A 453 12.66 4.88 10.75
N ARG A 454 12.61 4.90 12.09
CA ARG A 454 11.39 4.61 12.86
C ARG A 454 10.31 5.66 12.64
N TYR A 455 10.68 6.93 12.69
CA TYR A 455 9.73 8.04 12.54
C TYR A 455 9.41 8.37 11.09
N GLY A 456 10.23 7.92 10.13
CA GLY A 456 9.96 7.98 8.70
C GLY A 456 9.93 9.38 8.07
N THR A 457 10.13 10.43 8.86
CA THR A 457 10.17 11.84 8.45
C THR A 457 11.62 12.30 8.20
N PRO A 458 11.87 13.28 7.31
CA PRO A 458 13.24 13.67 6.97
C PRO A 458 13.93 14.39 8.14
N VAL A 459 15.18 14.00 8.40
CA VAL A 459 16.08 14.70 9.32
C VAL A 459 17.38 14.99 8.58
N GLU A 460 17.72 16.27 8.43
CA GLU A 460 19.03 16.72 7.98
C GLU A 460 19.99 16.80 9.17
N LEU A 461 21.24 16.37 8.98
CA LEU A 461 22.36 16.66 9.88
C LEU A 461 23.29 17.67 9.20
N GLU A 462 23.70 18.70 9.94
CA GLU A 462 24.74 19.68 9.55
C GLU A 462 25.94 19.59 10.50
N VAL A 463 27.14 19.39 9.92
CA VAL A 463 28.43 19.32 10.63
C VAL A 463 29.44 20.21 9.90
N ALA A 464 29.96 21.23 10.60
CA ALA A 464 30.91 22.20 10.05
C ALA A 464 30.49 22.82 8.68
N GLY A 465 29.18 22.98 8.45
CA GLY A 465 28.60 23.49 7.20
C GLY A 465 28.41 22.45 6.09
N THR A 466 28.82 21.19 6.30
CA THR A 466 28.46 20.05 5.44
C THR A 466 27.11 19.49 5.88
N ARG A 467 26.22 19.15 4.94
CA ARG A 467 24.91 18.56 5.23
C ARG A 467 24.74 17.16 4.65
N CYS A 468 23.97 16.32 5.34
CA CYS A 468 23.57 14.98 4.89
C CYS A 468 22.18 14.58 5.42
N ASN A 469 21.56 13.59 4.79
CA ASN A 469 20.39 12.91 5.32
C ASN A 469 20.78 12.02 6.52
N ALA A 470 20.23 12.30 7.70
CA ALA A 470 20.53 11.55 8.94
C ALA A 470 19.90 10.14 8.97
N GLY A 471 18.96 9.82 8.08
CA GLY A 471 18.47 8.46 7.84
C GLY A 471 19.38 7.62 6.91
N SER A 472 20.39 8.25 6.30
CA SER A 472 21.32 7.58 5.38
C SER A 472 22.64 7.28 6.09
N ILE A 473 22.84 6.03 6.52
CA ILE A 473 24.06 5.60 7.21
C ILE A 473 25.34 5.90 6.41
N LEU A 474 25.28 5.83 5.07
CA LEU A 474 26.42 6.14 4.21
C LEU A 474 26.75 7.64 4.20
N GLU A 475 25.75 8.51 3.96
CA GLU A 475 26.00 9.96 3.94
C GLU A 475 26.40 10.49 5.32
N LEU A 476 25.77 9.98 6.38
CA LEU A 476 26.08 10.34 7.76
C LEU A 476 27.53 9.95 8.10
N MET A 477 27.94 8.70 7.83
CA MET A 477 29.32 8.26 8.07
C MET A 477 30.35 9.00 7.19
N ILE A 478 30.03 9.33 5.93
CA ILE A 478 30.89 10.15 5.07
C ILE A 478 31.05 11.57 5.64
N THR A 479 29.95 12.17 6.10
CA THR A 479 29.93 13.55 6.62
C THR A 479 30.68 13.66 7.94
N ILE A 480 30.48 12.71 8.85
CA ILE A 480 31.19 12.66 10.13
C ILE A 480 32.68 12.33 9.91
N GLY A 481 32.99 11.33 9.08
CA GLY A 481 34.37 10.97 8.77
C GLY A 481 35.16 12.08 8.07
N SER A 482 34.48 12.94 7.31
CA SER A 482 35.09 14.14 6.69
C SER A 482 35.30 15.29 7.69
N ASN A 483 34.66 15.23 8.87
CA ASN A 483 34.67 16.28 9.89
C ASN A 483 34.96 15.69 11.28
N ALA A 484 35.94 14.77 11.38
CA ALA A 484 36.19 13.96 12.59
C ALA A 484 36.49 14.76 13.87
N ASP A 485 37.04 15.97 13.76
CA ASP A 485 37.30 16.87 14.91
C ASP A 485 36.03 17.60 15.41
N ALA A 486 34.90 17.48 14.70
CA ALA A 486 33.67 18.19 15.04
C ALA A 486 32.99 17.57 16.27
N ARG A 487 32.83 18.37 17.32
CA ARG A 487 32.07 17.99 18.52
C ARG A 487 30.62 18.48 18.51
N ARG A 488 30.25 19.43 17.65
CA ARG A 488 28.89 19.99 17.56
C ARG A 488 28.17 19.55 16.29
N PHE A 489 26.91 19.19 16.47
CA PHE A 489 26.03 18.66 15.44
C PHE A 489 24.71 19.43 15.49
N ARG A 490 24.24 19.88 14.33
CA ARG A 490 22.95 20.54 14.20
C ARG A 490 22.02 19.64 13.39
N PHE A 491 20.96 19.15 14.01
CA PHE A 491 19.92 18.40 13.33
C PHE A 491 18.73 19.31 13.01
N ARG A 492 18.07 19.07 11.87
CA ARG A 492 16.86 19.76 11.44
C ARG A 492 15.87 18.74 10.93
N GLY A 493 14.67 18.70 11.49
CA GLY A 493 13.66 17.67 11.19
C GLY A 493 12.44 17.84 12.08
N ASP A 494 11.53 16.87 12.05
CA ASP A 494 10.34 16.88 12.90
C ASP A 494 10.69 16.78 14.40
N GLU A 495 9.84 17.35 15.26
CA GLU A 495 9.97 17.34 16.72
C GLU A 495 10.18 15.94 17.29
N THR A 496 9.46 14.93 16.79
CA THR A 496 9.47 13.58 17.35
C THR A 496 10.82 12.85 17.23
N PRO A 497 11.41 12.70 16.03
CA PRO A 497 12.75 12.12 15.91
C PRO A 497 13.83 13.01 16.54
N LEU A 498 13.68 14.34 16.55
CA LEU A 498 14.65 15.22 17.22
C LEU A 498 14.64 15.03 18.74
N ALA A 499 13.48 14.84 19.38
CA ALA A 499 13.39 14.56 20.81
C ALA A 499 14.10 13.23 21.18
N ASP A 500 13.99 12.20 20.33
CA ASP A 500 14.69 10.93 20.53
C ASP A 500 16.20 11.02 20.25
N ILE A 501 16.63 11.82 19.26
CA ILE A 501 18.05 12.12 19.05
C ILE A 501 18.62 12.87 20.27
N ALA A 502 17.89 13.83 20.84
CA ALA A 502 18.33 14.55 22.05
C ALA A 502 18.53 13.58 23.23
N ARG A 503 17.55 12.71 23.51
CA ARG A 503 17.66 11.64 24.53
C ARG A 503 18.86 10.71 24.29
N LEU A 504 19.12 10.35 23.03
CA LEU A 504 20.27 9.51 22.67
C LEU A 504 21.60 10.21 23.00
N PHE A 505 21.73 11.52 22.74
CA PHE A 505 22.89 12.32 23.14
C PHE A 505 23.01 12.47 24.67
N GLU A 506 21.91 12.68 25.39
CA GLU A 506 21.87 12.71 26.87
C GLU A 506 22.39 11.40 27.49
N CYS A 507 22.15 10.26 26.83
CA CYS A 507 22.63 8.93 27.24
C CYS A 507 23.98 8.53 26.61
N SER A 508 24.84 9.50 26.28
CA SER A 508 26.17 9.26 25.68
C SER A 508 26.14 8.31 24.47
N LEU A 509 25.11 8.44 23.63
CA LEU A 509 24.90 7.67 22.41
C LEU A 509 24.81 6.13 22.59
N GLY A 510 24.47 5.68 23.80
CA GLY A 510 24.37 4.24 24.12
C GLY A 510 25.71 3.53 24.30
N GLU A 511 26.82 4.27 24.45
CA GLU A 511 28.16 3.68 24.65
C GLU A 511 28.30 2.96 25.99
N SER A 512 27.53 3.34 27.03
CA SER A 512 27.43 2.57 28.29
C SER A 512 26.80 1.18 28.10
N GLY A 513 25.93 1.03 27.10
CA GLY A 513 25.20 -0.20 26.79
C GLY A 513 23.83 0.11 26.21
N LEU A 514 23.29 -0.77 25.36
CA LEU A 514 21.92 -0.61 24.85
C LEU A 514 20.85 -0.81 25.95
N GLU A 515 21.18 -1.55 27.01
CA GLU A 515 20.30 -1.78 28.15
C GLU A 515 20.09 -0.54 29.04
N ASP A 516 21.03 0.40 29.00
CA ASP A 516 21.00 1.66 29.75
C ASP A 516 20.22 2.77 29.01
N LEU A 517 19.79 2.52 27.76
CA LEU A 517 18.92 3.44 27.03
C LEU A 517 17.56 3.60 27.74
N PRO A 518 16.98 4.81 27.79
CA PRO A 518 15.71 5.06 28.47
C PRO A 518 14.55 4.27 27.81
N PRO A 519 13.44 3.99 28.52
CA PRO A 519 12.33 3.19 28.01
C PRO A 519 11.77 3.67 26.66
N GLU A 520 11.79 4.99 26.44
CA GLU A 520 11.41 5.66 25.19
C GLU A 520 12.24 5.14 24.00
N LEU A 521 13.54 4.91 24.20
CA LEU A 521 14.51 4.43 23.21
C LEU A 521 14.69 2.89 23.22
N ALA A 522 13.91 2.14 24.00
CA ALA A 522 14.07 0.68 24.13
C ALA A 522 13.91 -0.09 22.80
N TYR A 523 13.28 0.52 21.80
CA TYR A 523 13.16 -0.04 20.45
C TYR A 523 14.50 -0.12 19.68
N LEU A 524 15.53 0.61 20.11
CA LEU A 524 16.88 0.55 19.53
C LEU A 524 17.71 -0.65 20.01
N ARG A 525 17.12 -1.51 20.86
CA ARG A 525 17.74 -2.75 21.38
C ARG A 525 17.49 -3.98 20.49
N ALA A 526 16.64 -3.84 19.47
CA ALA A 526 16.14 -4.93 18.62
C ALA A 526 17.07 -5.29 17.46
#